data_AF-A0A9N8HEW4-F1
#
_entry.id   AF-A0A9N8HEW4-F1
#
_cell.length_a   1.000
_cell.length_b   1.000
_cell.length_c   1.000
_cell.angle_alpha   90.00
_cell.angle_beta   90.00
_cell.angle_gamma   90.00
#
_symmetry.space_group_name_H-M   'P 1'
#
loop_
_entity.id
_entity.type
_entity.pdbx_description
1 polymer ?
#
loop_
_entity_poly.entity_id
_entity_poly.type
_entity_poly.pdbx_seq_one_letter_code
_entity_poly.pdbx_strand_id
1 'polypeptide(L)'
;MAVDMDTYMKTWAWASAVLVMKMMITHLLVVRVRIANELKGKFGEEETTPEAQLDQWHGRWLYPILYYSMGSFAGPYRTMNDMVRFQCMARNACENEAQFLLVAYAWTLVDEMPDWAPQALVIFVYSRILHFVIYAFVRIQPWRAVVWTVGVVINMAIAGNILMQVPMGGVTKSEL
;
A
#
# COMPACT_ATOMS: atom_id res chain seq x y z
N MET A 1 -5.87 18.17 23.74
CA MET A 1 -7.31 17.90 23.89
C MET A 1 -7.43 16.37 23.84
N ALA A 2 -8.50 15.76 24.38
CA ALA A 2 -8.68 14.32 24.15
C ALA A 2 -9.36 14.16 22.79
N VAL A 3 -8.85 13.26 21.94
CA VAL A 3 -9.51 12.92 20.68
C VAL A 3 -10.89 12.35 20.97
N ASP A 4 -11.88 12.82 20.22
CA ASP A 4 -13.19 12.18 20.19
C ASP A 4 -13.07 10.77 19.58
N MET A 5 -13.35 9.75 20.40
CA MET A 5 -13.24 8.35 20.00
C MET A 5 -14.16 8.00 18.82
N ASP A 6 -15.33 8.64 18.71
CA ASP A 6 -16.23 8.45 17.57
C ASP A 6 -15.57 8.90 16.26
N THR A 7 -14.94 10.09 16.27
CA THR A 7 -14.17 10.59 15.13
C THR A 7 -13.01 9.66 14.75
N TYR A 8 -12.26 9.15 15.73
CA TYR A 8 -11.18 8.19 15.46
C TYR A 8 -11.71 6.89 14.84
N MET A 9 -12.74 6.29 15.43
CA MET A 9 -13.32 5.03 14.96
C MET A 9 -13.90 5.15 13.55
N LYS A 10 -14.57 6.27 13.23
CA LYS A 10 -15.02 6.57 11.85
C LYS A 10 -13.85 6.66 10.88
N THR A 11 -12.76 7.32 11.29
CA THR A 11 -11.55 7.45 10.47
C THR A 11 -10.86 6.10 10.27
N TRP A 12 -10.79 5.27 11.31
CA TRP A 12 -10.24 3.91 11.24
C TRP A 12 -11.07 2.99 10.35
N ALA A 13 -12.41 3.06 10.44
CA ALA A 13 -13.30 2.29 9.57
C ALA A 13 -13.14 2.70 8.10
N TRP A 14 -13.06 4.01 7.82
CA TRP A 14 -12.76 4.54 6.49
C TRP A 14 -11.39 4.06 5.98
N ALA A 15 -10.34 4.17 6.80
CA ALA A 15 -9.00 3.74 6.44
C ALA A 15 -8.95 2.23 6.14
N SER A 16 -9.62 1.42 6.96
CA SER A 16 -9.76 -0.02 6.77
C SER A 16 -10.44 -0.36 5.45
N ALA A 17 -11.57 0.28 5.15
CA ALA A 17 -12.31 0.05 3.92
C ALA A 17 -11.47 0.40 2.68
N VAL A 18 -10.77 1.55 2.69
CA VAL A 18 -9.92 1.99 1.58
C VAL A 18 -8.74 1.04 1.37
N LEU A 19 -8.03 0.66 2.44
CA LEU A 19 -6.87 -0.23 2.35
C LEU A 19 -7.27 -1.64 1.88
N VAL A 20 -8.38 -2.19 2.40
CA VAL A 20 -8.91 -3.48 1.95
C VAL A 20 -9.31 -3.42 0.48
N MET A 21 -10.02 -2.38 0.05
CA MET A 21 -10.39 -2.20 -1.36
C MET A 21 -9.14 -2.12 -2.26
N LYS A 22 -8.11 -1.38 -1.84
CA LYS A 22 -6.83 -1.30 -2.55
C LYS A 22 -6.09 -2.65 -2.57
N MET A 23 -6.13 -3.43 -1.49
CA MET A 23 -5.56 -4.79 -1.48
C MET A 23 -6.31 -5.71 -2.44
N MET A 24 -7.64 -5.66 -2.49
CA MET A 24 -8.44 -6.42 -3.46
C MET A 24 -8.07 -6.07 -4.89
N ILE A 25 -7.98 -4.77 -5.21
CA ILE A 25 -7.52 -4.30 -6.52
C ILE A 25 -6.12 -4.85 -6.81
N THR A 26 -5.20 -4.75 -5.85
CA THR A 26 -3.82 -5.25 -6.01
C THR A 26 -3.80 -6.76 -6.30
N HIS A 27 -4.60 -7.56 -5.58
CA HIS A 27 -4.71 -9.00 -5.83
C HIS A 27 -5.32 -9.31 -7.19
N LEU A 28 -6.38 -8.61 -7.59
CA LEU A 28 -6.97 -8.77 -8.93
C LEU A 28 -5.94 -8.49 -10.02
N LEU A 29 -5.13 -7.44 -9.85
CA LEU A 29 -4.02 -7.15 -10.76
C LEU A 29 -3.02 -8.31 -10.81
N VAL A 30 -2.55 -8.82 -9.67
CA VAL A 30 -1.60 -9.95 -9.63
C VAL A 30 -2.16 -11.21 -10.29
N VAL A 31 -3.42 -11.55 -10.03
CA VAL A 31 -4.07 -12.72 -10.64
C VAL A 31 -4.17 -12.54 -12.16
N ARG A 32 -4.58 -11.36 -12.63
CA ARG A 32 -4.61 -11.06 -14.06
C ARG A 32 -3.23 -11.13 -14.69
N VAL A 33 -2.20 -10.58 -14.05
CA VAL A 33 -0.80 -10.69 -14.50
C VAL A 33 -0.41 -12.14 -14.70
N ARG A 34 -0.72 -13.02 -13.73
CA ARG A 34 -0.39 -14.45 -13.80
C ARG A 34 -1.06 -15.14 -14.98
N ILE A 35 -2.38 -14.96 -15.12
CA ILE A 35 -3.16 -15.57 -16.22
C ILE A 35 -2.63 -15.08 -17.58
N ALA A 36 -2.40 -13.78 -17.72
CA ALA A 36 -1.94 -13.21 -18.98
C ALA A 36 -0.52 -13.68 -19.35
N ASN A 37 0.36 -13.86 -18.37
CA ASN A 37 1.69 -14.43 -18.60
C ASN A 37 1.67 -15.94 -18.90
N GLU A 38 0.77 -16.72 -18.30
CA GLU A 38 0.57 -18.13 -18.71
C GLU A 38 0.09 -18.22 -20.17
N LEU A 39 -0.71 -17.25 -20.62
CA LEU A 39 -1.13 -17.15 -22.02
C LEU A 39 0.02 -16.74 -22.95
N LYS A 40 1.01 -15.94 -22.51
CA LYS A 40 2.21 -15.61 -23.34
C LYS A 40 2.97 -16.84 -23.80
N GLY A 41 3.09 -17.86 -22.95
CA GLY A 41 3.71 -19.13 -23.33
C GLY A 41 3.02 -19.85 -24.50
N LYS A 42 1.75 -19.49 -24.80
CA LYS A 42 0.96 -20.03 -25.92
C LYS A 42 0.94 -19.15 -27.18
N PHE A 43 1.26 -17.85 -27.08
CA PHE A 43 1.12 -16.88 -28.19
C PHE A 43 2.44 -16.24 -28.65
N GLY A 44 3.59 -16.61 -28.06
CA GLY A 44 4.92 -16.12 -28.47
C GLY A 44 5.39 -14.89 -27.69
N GLU A 45 6.68 -14.59 -27.77
CA GLU A 45 7.30 -13.46 -27.06
C GLU A 45 6.90 -12.11 -27.70
N GLU A 46 6.00 -11.42 -27.03
CA GLU A 46 5.52 -10.06 -27.33
C GLU A 46 6.65 -8.99 -27.40
N GLU A 47 7.88 -9.33 -27.01
CA GLU A 47 9.05 -8.43 -27.17
C GLU A 47 9.43 -8.18 -28.63
N THR A 48 9.03 -9.05 -29.55
CA THR A 48 9.37 -8.95 -30.97
C THR A 48 8.38 -8.18 -31.83
N THR A 49 7.23 -7.76 -31.29
CA THR A 49 6.25 -7.01 -32.09
C THR A 49 6.58 -5.51 -32.13
N PRO A 50 6.43 -4.83 -33.29
CA PRO A 50 6.72 -3.41 -33.42
C PRO A 50 5.93 -2.53 -32.44
N GLU A 51 4.71 -2.93 -32.05
CA GLU A 51 3.87 -2.17 -31.11
C GLU A 51 4.44 -2.15 -29.68
N ALA A 52 5.34 -3.07 -29.36
CA ALA A 52 6.06 -3.08 -28.10
C ALA A 52 7.21 -2.04 -28.12
N GLN A 53 7.78 -1.64 -29.25
CA GLN A 53 8.98 -0.78 -29.25
C GLN A 53 8.69 0.66 -28.74
N LEU A 54 9.22 0.98 -27.55
CA LEU A 54 9.02 2.23 -26.78
C LEU A 54 9.44 3.49 -27.55
N ASP A 55 10.40 3.31 -28.45
CA ASP A 55 11.03 4.28 -29.31
C ASP A 55 10.09 4.83 -30.38
N GLN A 56 9.01 4.13 -30.71
CA GLN A 56 8.06 4.52 -31.75
C GLN A 56 6.89 5.39 -31.24
N TRP A 57 6.75 5.59 -29.92
CA TRP A 57 5.63 6.34 -29.34
C TRP A 57 5.93 7.83 -29.13
N HIS A 58 5.08 8.70 -29.67
CA HIS A 58 5.06 10.14 -29.37
C HIS A 58 4.41 10.35 -27.98
N GLY A 59 5.19 10.78 -26.98
CA GLY A 59 4.75 10.87 -25.58
C GLY A 59 5.30 9.77 -24.66
N ARG A 60 6.56 9.35 -24.88
CA ARG A 60 7.26 8.27 -24.16
C ARG A 60 7.15 8.29 -22.63
N TRP A 61 6.96 9.46 -22.02
CA TRP A 61 6.83 9.59 -20.56
C TRP A 61 5.46 9.14 -20.01
N LEU A 62 4.39 9.21 -20.81
CA LEU A 62 3.04 8.74 -20.46
C LEU A 62 2.82 7.27 -20.80
N TYR A 63 3.59 6.72 -21.73
CA TYR A 63 3.48 5.33 -22.15
C TYR A 63 3.57 4.31 -20.99
N PRO A 64 4.48 4.42 -20.01
CA PRO A 64 4.49 3.49 -18.88
C PRO A 64 3.19 3.57 -18.09
N ILE A 65 2.65 4.77 -17.90
CA ILE A 65 1.39 4.95 -17.15
C ILE A 65 0.24 4.34 -17.95
N LEU A 66 0.10 4.64 -19.24
CA LEU A 66 -0.96 4.11 -20.11
C LEU A 66 -0.82 2.60 -20.36
N TYR A 67 0.35 2.12 -20.77
CA TYR A 67 0.62 0.71 -21.02
C TYR A 67 0.53 -0.12 -19.74
N TYR A 68 1.03 0.36 -18.60
CA TYR A 68 0.87 -0.41 -17.36
C TYR A 68 -0.50 -0.22 -16.74
N SER A 69 -1.21 0.90 -16.89
CA SER A 69 -2.62 0.97 -16.46
C SER A 69 -3.48 0.07 -17.34
N MET A 70 -3.46 0.25 -18.65
CA MET A 70 -4.21 -0.59 -19.59
C MET A 70 -3.73 -2.04 -19.55
N GLY A 71 -2.43 -2.32 -19.54
CA GLY A 71 -1.86 -3.67 -19.45
C GLY A 71 -2.19 -4.35 -18.11
N SER A 72 -2.23 -3.62 -17.00
CA SER A 72 -2.76 -4.17 -15.74
C SER A 72 -4.23 -4.59 -15.84
N PHE A 73 -5.00 -4.02 -16.77
CA PHE A 73 -6.42 -4.36 -16.97
C PHE A 73 -6.71 -5.22 -18.22
N ALA A 74 -5.86 -5.20 -19.27
CA ALA A 74 -6.20 -5.61 -20.64
C ALA A 74 -5.12 -6.38 -21.41
N GLY A 75 -3.89 -6.57 -20.91
CA GLY A 75 -2.83 -7.23 -21.70
C GLY A 75 -1.78 -7.98 -20.87
N PRO A 76 -1.04 -8.93 -21.47
CA PRO A 76 0.04 -9.62 -20.78
C PRO A 76 1.27 -8.71 -20.60
N TYR A 77 2.10 -8.96 -19.59
CA TYR A 77 3.23 -8.08 -19.28
C TYR A 77 4.48 -8.45 -20.06
N ARG A 78 5.22 -7.46 -20.56
CA ARG A 78 6.42 -7.64 -21.39
C ARG A 78 7.48 -8.56 -20.77
N THR A 79 7.73 -8.45 -19.47
CA THR A 79 8.83 -9.17 -18.81
C THR A 79 8.42 -9.86 -17.51
N MET A 80 9.13 -10.94 -17.16
CA MET A 80 8.98 -11.65 -15.87
C MET A 80 9.25 -10.72 -14.66
N ASN A 81 10.15 -9.76 -14.83
CA ASN A 81 10.48 -8.75 -13.82
C ASN A 81 9.25 -7.90 -13.43
N ASP A 82 8.37 -7.60 -14.40
CA ASP A 82 7.14 -6.87 -14.11
C ASP A 82 6.19 -7.70 -13.23
N MET A 83 6.12 -9.01 -13.45
CA MET A 83 5.30 -9.91 -12.62
C MET A 83 5.81 -9.98 -11.18
N VAL A 84 7.12 -10.24 -11.00
CA VAL A 84 7.75 -10.29 -9.68
C VAL A 84 7.50 -8.99 -8.92
N ARG A 85 7.55 -7.85 -9.62
CA ARG A 85 7.25 -6.55 -9.06
C ARG A 85 5.82 -6.47 -8.51
N PHE A 86 4.79 -6.82 -9.29
CA PHE A 86 3.40 -6.81 -8.79
C PHE A 86 3.20 -7.76 -7.60
N GLN A 87 3.88 -8.91 -7.58
CA GLN A 87 3.85 -9.82 -6.44
C GLN A 87 4.52 -9.21 -5.19
N CYS A 88 5.68 -8.58 -5.35
CA CYS A 88 6.35 -7.86 -4.25
C CYS A 88 5.50 -6.70 -3.73
N MET A 89 4.76 -6.01 -4.60
CA MET A 89 3.83 -4.96 -4.21
C MET A 89 2.68 -5.50 -3.35
N ALA A 90 2.08 -6.61 -3.78
CA ALA A 90 1.02 -7.29 -3.04
C ALA A 90 1.53 -7.78 -1.68
N ARG A 91 2.71 -8.40 -1.64
CA ARG A 91 3.36 -8.82 -0.40
C ARG A 91 3.60 -7.65 0.55
N ASN A 92 4.13 -6.53 0.04
CA ASN A 92 4.37 -5.33 0.84
C ASN A 92 3.08 -4.77 1.46
N ALA A 93 1.97 -4.80 0.70
CA ALA A 93 0.66 -4.40 1.19
C ALA A 93 0.19 -5.33 2.32
N CYS A 94 0.25 -6.65 2.12
CA CYS A 94 -0.13 -7.63 3.15
C CYS A 94 0.71 -7.50 4.42
N GLU A 95 2.01 -7.26 4.29
CA GLU A 95 2.92 -7.14 5.44
C GLU A 95 2.70 -5.84 6.21
N ASN A 96 2.47 -4.69 5.55
CA ASN A 96 2.41 -3.40 6.23
C ASN A 96 0.99 -2.95 6.59
N GLU A 97 0.02 -3.12 5.68
CA GLU A 97 -1.33 -2.56 5.85
C GLU A 97 -2.12 -3.36 6.89
N ALA A 98 -1.98 -4.69 6.89
CA ALA A 98 -2.63 -5.54 7.90
C ALA A 98 -2.08 -5.25 9.31
N GLN A 99 -0.75 -5.13 9.45
CA GLN A 99 -0.12 -4.79 10.72
C GLN A 99 -0.55 -3.41 11.23
N PHE A 100 -0.59 -2.42 10.34
CA PHE A 100 -1.07 -1.08 10.67
C PHE A 100 -2.51 -1.11 11.18
N LEU A 101 -3.43 -1.80 10.50
CA LEU A 101 -4.84 -1.85 10.92
C LEU A 101 -5.01 -2.49 12.30
N LEU A 102 -4.23 -3.53 12.59
CA LEU A 102 -4.22 -4.18 13.90
C LEU A 102 -3.69 -3.25 15.00
N VAL A 103 -2.56 -2.60 14.75
CA VAL A 103 -1.94 -1.68 15.72
C VAL A 103 -2.80 -0.43 15.93
N ALA A 104 -3.38 0.12 14.87
CA ALA A 104 -4.30 1.26 14.93
C ALA A 104 -5.60 0.91 15.69
N TYR A 105 -6.10 -0.33 15.55
CA TYR A 105 -7.22 -0.80 16.37
C TYR A 105 -6.81 -0.97 17.83
N ALA A 106 -5.65 -1.57 18.10
CA ALA A 106 -5.13 -1.73 19.46
C ALA A 106 -4.96 -0.39 20.18
N TRP A 107 -4.69 0.70 19.46
CA TRP A 107 -4.60 2.04 20.03
C TRP A 107 -5.91 2.53 20.68
N THR A 108 -7.06 2.00 20.27
CA THR A 108 -8.36 2.32 20.88
C THR A 108 -8.53 1.70 22.27
N LEU A 109 -7.70 0.72 22.61
CA LEU A 109 -7.74 0.00 23.88
C LEU A 109 -6.91 0.70 24.97
N VAL A 110 -6.35 1.87 24.67
CA VAL A 110 -5.45 2.61 25.56
C VAL A 110 -6.13 3.94 25.94
N ASP A 111 -5.92 4.37 27.18
CA ASP A 111 -6.67 5.49 27.77
C ASP A 111 -6.39 6.86 27.13
N GLU A 112 -5.13 7.16 26.76
CA GLU A 112 -4.73 8.48 26.27
C GLU A 112 -4.38 8.44 24.78
N MET A 113 -5.34 8.82 23.93
CA MET A 113 -5.12 8.99 22.49
C MET A 113 -4.79 10.45 22.16
N PRO A 114 -3.67 10.73 21.47
CA PRO A 114 -3.26 12.10 21.15
C PRO A 114 -4.06 12.69 19.98
N ASP A 115 -4.18 14.02 19.94
CA ASP A 115 -4.90 14.81 18.92
C ASP A 115 -4.54 14.48 17.46
N TRP A 116 -3.33 14.01 17.23
CA TRP A 116 -2.84 13.67 15.89
C TRP A 116 -3.24 12.25 15.42
N ALA A 117 -3.89 11.43 16.25
CA ALA A 117 -4.19 10.04 15.93
C ALA A 117 -5.06 9.87 14.66
N PRO A 118 -6.18 10.61 14.47
CA PRO A 118 -6.95 10.52 13.22
C PRO A 118 -6.13 10.96 11.99
N GLN A 119 -5.28 11.97 12.15
CA GLN A 119 -4.43 12.48 11.06
C GLN A 119 -3.38 11.43 10.66
N ALA A 120 -2.80 10.71 11.62
CA ALA A 120 -1.87 9.63 11.33
C ALA A 120 -2.52 8.52 10.47
N LEU A 121 -3.79 8.17 10.74
CA LEU A 121 -4.52 7.20 9.92
C LEU A 121 -4.64 7.68 8.47
N VAL A 122 -5.03 8.93 8.28
CA VAL A 122 -5.21 9.55 6.97
C VAL A 122 -3.88 9.61 6.20
N ILE A 123 -2.80 10.08 6.85
CA ILE A 123 -1.48 10.16 6.23
C ILE A 123 -0.97 8.77 5.85
N PHE A 124 -1.20 7.74 6.68
CA PHE A 124 -0.82 6.38 6.36
C PHE A 124 -1.53 5.88 5.09
N VAL A 125 -2.85 6.06 5.00
CA VAL A 125 -3.64 5.67 3.82
C VAL A 125 -3.10 6.37 2.57
N TYR A 126 -2.95 7.69 2.59
CA TYR A 126 -2.42 8.42 1.43
C TYR A 126 -1.01 7.97 1.05
N SER A 127 -0.13 7.74 2.03
CA SER A 127 1.20 7.17 1.81
C SER A 127 1.10 5.81 1.11
N ARG A 128 0.21 4.91 1.52
CA ARG A 128 0.06 3.58 0.90
C ARG A 128 -0.52 3.65 -0.51
N ILE A 129 -1.48 4.54 -0.77
CA ILE A 129 -2.01 4.76 -2.12
C ILE A 129 -0.92 5.33 -3.03
N LEU A 130 -0.17 6.33 -2.57
CA LEU A 130 0.93 6.91 -3.33
C LEU A 130 2.05 5.89 -3.58
N HIS A 131 2.38 5.08 -2.56
CA HIS A 131 3.35 3.99 -2.71
C HIS A 131 2.89 3.01 -3.78
N PHE A 132 1.61 2.58 -3.77
CA PHE A 132 1.03 1.72 -4.79
C PHE A 132 1.14 2.33 -6.19
N VAL A 133 0.76 3.60 -6.37
CA VAL A 133 0.82 4.28 -7.66
C VAL A 133 2.26 4.37 -8.18
N ILE A 134 3.21 4.75 -7.33
CA ILE A 134 4.63 4.85 -7.71
C ILE A 134 5.19 3.47 -8.06
N TYR A 135 4.83 2.45 -7.27
CA TYR A 135 5.30 1.09 -7.44
C TYR A 135 4.78 0.46 -8.73
N ALA A 136 3.48 0.59 -9.01
CA ALA A 136 2.82 0.00 -10.16
C ALA A 136 3.15 0.72 -11.47
N PHE A 137 3.02 2.05 -11.51
CA PHE A 137 2.95 2.81 -12.77
C PHE A 137 4.19 3.67 -13.04
N VAL A 138 4.69 4.37 -12.02
CA VAL A 138 5.66 5.46 -12.23
C VAL A 138 7.11 4.95 -12.25
N ARG A 139 7.45 3.95 -11.45
CA ARG A 139 8.79 3.30 -11.40
C ARG A 139 9.96 4.22 -11.04
N ILE A 140 9.71 5.43 -10.55
CA ILE A 140 10.79 6.36 -10.22
C ILE A 140 11.36 6.03 -8.83
N GLN A 141 12.64 5.65 -8.80
CA GLN A 141 13.45 5.70 -7.58
C GLN A 141 13.99 7.13 -7.40
N PRO A 142 14.12 7.67 -6.18
CA PRO A 142 13.98 7.01 -4.87
C PRO A 142 12.59 7.15 -4.23
N TRP A 143 11.63 7.80 -4.89
CA TRP A 143 10.34 8.20 -4.28
C TRP A 143 9.54 7.05 -3.68
N ARG A 144 9.63 5.85 -4.25
CA ARG A 144 9.04 4.64 -3.65
C ARG A 144 9.51 4.42 -2.21
N ALA A 145 10.82 4.50 -1.97
CA ALA A 145 11.40 4.26 -0.65
C ALA A 145 10.99 5.36 0.33
N VAL A 146 11.00 6.63 -0.11
CA VAL A 146 10.58 7.78 0.70
C VAL A 146 9.14 7.62 1.18
N VAL A 147 8.22 7.31 0.27
CA VAL A 147 6.80 7.14 0.61
C VAL A 147 6.60 5.89 1.48
N TRP A 148 7.36 4.82 1.25
CA TRP A 148 7.35 3.64 2.11
C TRP A 148 7.75 4.00 3.56
N THR A 149 8.83 4.76 3.75
CA THR A 149 9.34 5.19 5.05
C THR A 149 8.32 5.99 5.85
N VAL A 150 7.51 6.84 5.20
CA VAL A 150 6.44 7.59 5.89
C VAL A 150 5.49 6.65 6.65
N GLY A 151 5.05 5.56 6.02
CA GLY A 151 4.16 4.60 6.68
C GLY A 151 4.85 3.83 7.81
N VAL A 152 6.15 3.56 7.69
CA VAL A 152 6.93 2.93 8.77
C VAL A 152 7.02 3.84 9.98
N VAL A 153 7.32 5.13 9.77
CA VAL A 153 7.39 6.12 10.85
C VAL A 153 6.06 6.25 11.57
N ILE A 154 4.93 6.24 10.83
CA ILE A 154 3.60 6.27 11.44
C ILE A 154 3.37 5.00 12.28
N ASN A 155 3.65 3.81 11.74
CA ASN A 155 3.52 2.56 12.51
C ASN A 155 4.35 2.58 13.80
N MET A 156 5.60 3.07 13.73
CA MET A 156 6.46 3.21 14.90
C MET A 156 5.94 4.23 15.91
N ALA A 157 5.39 5.36 15.44
CA ALA A 157 4.82 6.38 16.32
C ALA A 157 3.58 5.86 17.08
N ILE A 158 2.69 5.13 16.40
CA ILE A 158 1.52 4.51 17.02
C ILE A 158 1.96 3.46 18.04
N ALA A 159 2.81 2.51 17.63
CA ALA A 159 3.30 1.47 18.51
C ALA A 159 4.04 2.03 19.73
N GLY A 160 4.88 3.06 19.54
CA GLY A 160 5.58 3.75 20.62
C GLY A 160 4.62 4.40 21.61
N ASN A 161 3.54 5.03 21.13
CA ASN A 161 2.55 5.65 22.00
C ASN A 161 1.77 4.61 22.82
N ILE A 162 1.42 3.46 22.23
CA ILE A 162 0.81 2.33 22.96
C ILE A 162 1.76 1.80 24.04
N LEU A 163 3.03 1.55 23.68
CA LEU A 163 4.03 1.01 24.62
C LEU A 163 4.30 1.93 25.81
N MET A 164 4.22 3.25 25.63
CA MET A 164 4.38 4.20 26.74
C MET A 164 3.24 4.16 27.76
N GLN A 165 2.08 3.59 27.37
CA GLN A 165 0.87 3.58 28.19
C GLN A 165 0.53 2.20 28.74
N VAL A 166 1.06 1.13 28.15
CA VAL A 166 0.88 -0.24 28.65
C VAL A 166 2.04 -0.58 29.60
N PRO A 167 1.83 -0.59 30.92
CA PRO A 167 2.89 -0.98 31.86
C PRO A 167 3.23 -2.47 31.66
N MET A 168 4.51 -2.79 31.49
CA MET A 168 5.00 -4.18 31.32
C MET A 168 4.99 -5.01 32.63
N GLY A 169 4.25 -4.58 33.63
CA GLY A 169 4.00 -5.28 34.89
C GLY A 169 2.77 -4.67 35.54
N GLY A 170 1.82 -5.50 35.97
CA GLY A 170 0.48 -5.10 36.42
C GLY A 170 0.45 -4.17 37.63
N VAL A 171 0.79 -2.91 37.42
CA VAL A 171 0.51 -1.81 38.34
C VAL A 171 -0.34 -0.82 37.56
N THR A 172 -1.65 -0.97 37.68
CA THR A 172 -2.63 0.02 37.25
C THR A 172 -2.44 1.28 38.09
N LYS A 173 -2.53 2.47 37.46
CA LYS A 173 -2.46 3.78 38.13
C LYS A 173 -3.48 3.98 39.27
N SER A 174 -4.39 3.04 39.50
CA SER A 174 -5.30 3.00 40.65
C SER A 174 -4.61 2.69 41.99
N GLU A 175 -3.31 2.41 42.01
CA GLU A 175 -2.54 2.07 43.22
C GLU A 175 -1.51 3.15 43.65
N LEU A 176 -1.56 4.35 43.06
CA LEU A 176 -0.78 5.54 43.47
C LEU A 176 -1.71 6.72 43.76
#